data_AF-A0A2V8QW10-F1
#
_entry.id   AF-A0A2V8QW10-F1
#
_cell.length_a   1.000
_cell.length_b   1.000
_cell.length_c   1.000
_cell.angle_alpha   90.00
_cell.angle_beta   90.00
_cell.angle_gamma   90.00
#
_symmetry.space_group_name_H-M   'P 1'
#
loop_
_entity.id
_entity.type
_entity.pdbx_description
1 polymer ?
#
loop_
_entity_poly.entity_id
_entity_poly.type
_entity_poly.pdbx_seq_one_letter_code
_entity_poly.pdbx_strand_id
1 'polypeptide(L)'
;MWPIPVAIILAILIALYRKKKAKERMQIMQGAAAQLGWTFSAEAPWNYIPGLDRFTLFTQGHSKQIKNMMYGEASGTKAAVFDYIYTTGS
;
A
#
# COMPACT_ATOMS: atom_id res chain seq x y z
N MET A 1 -6.09 -1.64 -39.25
CA MET A 1 -5.86 -0.29 -38.68
C MET A 1 -6.67 0.01 -37.41
N TRP A 2 -7.56 -0.88 -36.96
CA TRP A 2 -8.32 -0.74 -35.70
C TRP A 2 -7.66 -1.17 -34.36
N PRO A 3 -6.50 -1.86 -34.29
CA PRO A 3 -6.05 -2.41 -33.00
C PRO A 3 -5.47 -1.33 -32.06
N ILE A 4 -4.92 -0.23 -32.59
CA ILE A 4 -4.24 0.79 -31.80
C ILE A 4 -5.23 1.61 -30.94
N PRO A 5 -6.35 2.14 -31.48
CA PRO A 5 -7.32 2.87 -30.67
C PRO A 5 -7.94 2.01 -29.57
N VAL A 6 -8.23 0.73 -29.87
CA VAL A 6 -8.79 -0.21 -28.90
C VAL A 6 -7.79 -0.50 -27.77
N ALA A 7 -6.51 -0.72 -28.10
CA ALA A 7 -5.46 -0.93 -27.10
C ALA A 7 -5.28 0.30 -26.19
N ILE A 8 -5.33 1.52 -26.75
CA ILE A 8 -5.25 2.76 -25.97
C ILE A 8 -6.44 2.89 -25.02
N ILE A 9 -7.66 2.67 -25.50
CA ILE A 9 -8.87 2.72 -24.66
C ILE A 9 -8.77 1.69 -23.53
N LEU A 10 -8.32 0.46 -23.83
CA LEU A 10 -8.16 -0.58 -22.83
C LEU A 10 -7.11 -0.20 -21.77
N ALA A 11 -5.96 0.34 -22.19
CA ALA A 11 -4.92 0.80 -21.27
C ALA A 11 -5.44 1.91 -20.34
N ILE A 12 -6.23 2.86 -20.86
CA ILE A 12 -6.86 3.92 -20.06
C ILE A 12 -7.84 3.31 -19.05
N LEU A 13 -8.71 2.40 -19.48
CA LEU A 13 -9.68 1.75 -18.58
C LEU A 13 -8.97 0.99 -17.46
N ILE A 14 -7.91 0.25 -17.77
CA ILE A 14 -7.08 -0.46 -16.77
C ILE A 14 -6.46 0.55 -15.79
N ALA A 15 -5.89 1.65 -16.28
CA ALA A 15 -5.29 2.68 -15.42
C ALA A 15 -6.31 3.32 -14.47
N LEU A 16 -7.51 3.65 -14.98
CA LEU A 16 -8.61 4.20 -14.17
C LEU A 16 -9.10 3.19 -13.12
N TYR A 17 -9.26 1.93 -13.50
CA TYR A 17 -9.66 0.87 -12.59
C TYR A 17 -8.64 0.68 -11.47
N ARG A 18 -7.34 0.65 -11.79
CA ARG A 18 -6.25 0.55 -10.80
C ARG A 18 -6.26 1.72 -9.84
N LYS A 19 -6.43 2.95 -10.34
CA LYS A 19 -6.52 4.17 -9.52
C LYS A 19 -7.72 4.13 -8.57
N LYS A 20 -8.89 3.68 -9.07
CA LYS A 20 -10.10 3.51 -8.25
C LYS A 20 -9.88 2.48 -7.13
N LYS A 21 -9.36 1.30 -7.48
CA LYS A 21 -9.04 0.24 -6.50
C LYS A 21 -8.04 0.69 -5.44
N ALA A 22 -7.00 1.43 -5.82
CA ALA A 22 -6.04 1.97 -4.87
C ALA A 22 -6.70 2.95 -3.88
N LYS A 23 -7.61 3.80 -4.37
CA LYS A 23 -8.39 4.72 -3.53
C LYS A 23 -9.34 3.98 -2.60
N GLU A 24 -10.04 2.96 -3.09
CA GLU A 24 -10.93 2.12 -2.27
C GLU A 24 -10.16 1.44 -1.13
N ARG A 25 -8.99 0.87 -1.42
CA ARG A 25 -8.11 0.25 -0.41
C ARG A 25 -7.71 1.24 0.69
N MET A 26 -7.25 2.43 0.30
CA MET A 26 -6.88 3.50 1.23
C MET A 26 -8.05 3.87 2.15
N GLN A 27 -9.25 4.07 1.57
CA GLN A 27 -10.45 4.44 2.33
C GLN A 27 -10.89 3.35 3.31
N ILE A 28 -10.83 2.08 2.90
CA ILE A 28 -11.15 0.93 3.76
C ILE A 28 -10.18 0.89 4.95
N MET A 29 -8.88 1.04 4.71
CA MET A 29 -7.89 1.00 5.79
C MET A 29 -8.01 2.21 6.73
N GLN A 30 -8.28 3.39 6.18
CA GLN A 30 -8.56 4.59 6.99
C GLN A 30 -9.80 4.39 7.87
N GLY A 31 -10.88 3.83 7.31
CA GLY A 31 -12.10 3.53 8.06
C GLY A 31 -11.88 2.47 9.13
N ALA A 32 -11.12 1.42 8.83
CA ALA A 32 -10.75 0.39 9.81
C ALA A 32 -9.91 0.97 10.96
N ALA A 33 -8.94 1.83 10.64
CA ALA A 33 -8.14 2.51 11.66
C ALA A 33 -9.02 3.35 12.59
N ALA A 34 -9.95 4.14 12.03
CA ALA A 34 -10.88 4.94 12.82
C ALA A 34 -11.77 4.08 13.73
N GLN A 35 -12.29 2.95 13.23
CA GLN A 35 -13.11 2.02 14.02
C GLN A 35 -12.32 1.39 15.18
N LEU A 36 -11.04 1.14 14.99
CA LEU A 36 -10.15 0.56 16.01
C LEU A 36 -9.59 1.61 16.99
N GLY A 37 -9.85 2.91 16.77
CA GLY A 37 -9.18 3.99 17.49
C GLY A 37 -7.68 4.08 17.19
N TRP A 38 -7.26 3.53 16.05
CA TRP A 38 -5.89 3.55 15.55
C TRP A 38 -5.61 4.78 14.71
N THR A 39 -4.34 5.11 14.53
CA THR A 39 -3.90 6.18 13.64
C THR A 39 -3.69 5.66 12.22
N PHE A 40 -4.04 6.46 11.21
CA PHE A 40 -3.83 6.14 9.80
C PHE A 40 -2.88 7.15 9.13
N SER A 41 -1.99 6.65 8.27
CA SER A 41 -1.17 7.45 7.35
C SER A 41 -1.19 6.83 5.95
N ALA A 42 -1.47 7.66 4.93
CA ALA A 42 -1.48 7.18 3.54
C ALA A 42 -0.08 6.78 3.05
N GLU A 43 0.96 7.47 3.53
CA GLU A 43 2.36 7.16 3.23
C GLU A 43 3.20 7.29 4.50
N ALA A 44 4.22 6.44 4.63
CA ALA A 44 5.16 6.52 5.74
C ALA A 44 6.59 6.31 5.23
N PRO A 45 7.59 6.98 5.82
CA PRO A 45 8.99 6.69 5.55
C PRO A 45 9.32 5.22 5.81
N TRP A 46 10.21 4.61 5.01
CA TRP A 46 10.60 3.19 5.18
C TRP A 46 11.19 2.90 6.57
N ASN A 47 11.87 3.87 7.16
CA ASN A 47 12.46 3.77 8.49
C ASN A 47 11.48 4.02 9.65
N TYR A 48 10.17 4.17 9.37
CA TYR A 48 9.17 4.45 10.40
C TYR A 48 8.91 3.25 11.34
N ILE A 49 9.15 2.03 10.87
CA ILE A 49 9.03 0.80 11.66
C ILE A 49 10.44 0.23 11.88
N PRO A 50 11.01 0.36 13.09
CA PRO A 50 12.35 -0.15 13.37
C PRO A 50 12.44 -1.67 13.23
N GLY A 51 13.52 -2.16 12.63
CA GLY A 51 13.79 -3.60 12.55
C GLY A 51 13.03 -4.36 11.46
N LEU A 52 12.34 -3.68 10.53
CA LEU A 52 11.73 -4.34 9.36
C LEU A 52 12.77 -5.15 8.56
N ASP A 53 13.98 -4.64 8.44
CA ASP A 53 15.11 -5.28 7.78
C ASP A 53 15.52 -6.65 8.38
N ARG A 54 15.07 -6.96 9.61
CA ARG A 54 15.31 -8.27 10.24
C ARG A 54 14.43 -9.38 9.66
N PHE A 55 13.35 -9.04 8.95
CA PHE A 55 12.46 -10.02 8.34
C PHE A 55 12.78 -10.17 6.85
N THR A 56 12.99 -11.41 6.40
CA THR A 56 13.31 -11.73 5.00
C THR A 56 12.32 -11.16 3.99
N LEU A 57 11.05 -11.01 4.36
CA LEU A 57 10.03 -10.40 3.49
C LEU A 57 10.42 -8.97 3.09
N PHE A 58 10.97 -8.19 4.01
CA PHE A 58 11.28 -6.77 3.83
C PHE A 58 12.70 -6.53 3.32
N THR A 59 13.51 -7.58 3.18
CA THR A 59 14.83 -7.49 2.55
C THR A 59 14.76 -7.58 1.03
N GLN A 60 13.67 -8.11 0.47
CA GLN A 60 13.50 -8.35 -0.96
C GLN A 60 13.21 -7.07 -1.78
N GLY A 61 13.68 -7.06 -3.02
CA GLY A 61 13.39 -5.99 -4.00
C GLY A 61 14.02 -4.63 -3.72
N HIS A 62 13.67 -3.68 -4.59
CA HIS A 62 14.14 -2.29 -4.57
C HIS A 62 12.99 -1.30 -4.39
N SER A 63 13.32 -0.01 -4.20
CA SER A 63 12.34 1.08 -4.09
C SER A 63 11.21 0.80 -3.09
N LYS A 64 11.59 0.34 -1.89
CA LYS A 64 10.69 -0.09 -0.82
C LYS A 64 9.85 1.07 -0.29
N GLN A 65 8.55 0.87 -0.20
CA GLN A 65 7.59 1.87 0.28
C GLN A 65 6.61 1.25 1.27
N ILE A 66 6.23 2.06 2.26
CA ILE A 66 5.12 1.79 3.18
C ILE A 66 3.95 2.68 2.75
N LYS A 67 2.81 2.07 2.42
CA LYS A 67 1.57 2.79 2.11
C LYS A 67 0.42 2.32 2.99
N ASN A 68 -0.60 3.16 3.10
CA ASN A 68 -1.83 2.90 3.84
C ASN A 68 -1.56 2.30 5.24
N MET A 69 -0.63 2.88 5.98
CA MET A 69 -0.26 2.38 7.30
C MET A 69 -1.35 2.74 8.31
N MET A 70 -1.81 1.74 9.07
CA MET A 70 -2.59 1.95 10.28
C MET A 70 -1.86 1.34 11.49
N TYR A 71 -1.84 2.05 12.61
CA TYR A 71 -1.10 1.62 13.79
C TYR A 71 -1.76 2.08 15.08
N GLY A 72 -1.59 1.28 16.12
CA GLY A 72 -2.18 1.52 17.43
C GLY A 72 -1.79 0.40 18.39
N GLU A 73 -2.71 0.09 19.31
CA GLU A 73 -2.53 -0.96 20.30
C GLU A 73 -3.66 -1.99 20.19
N ALA A 74 -3.31 -3.27 20.28
CA ALA A 74 -4.25 -4.38 20.43
C ALA A 74 -3.80 -5.22 21.62
N SER A 75 -4.67 -5.35 22.63
CA SER A 75 -4.43 -6.19 23.81
C SER A 75 -3.07 -5.94 24.50
N GLY A 76 -2.69 -4.68 24.72
CA GLY A 76 -1.40 -4.33 25.35
C GLY A 76 -0.20 -4.35 24.40
N THR A 77 -0.40 -4.72 23.13
CA THR A 77 0.67 -4.88 22.14
C THR A 77 0.57 -3.81 21.06
N LYS A 78 1.65 -3.05 20.85
CA LYS A 78 1.74 -2.11 19.72
C LYS A 78 1.73 -2.89 18.41
N ALA A 79 0.81 -2.51 17.51
CA ALA A 79 0.62 -3.18 16.24
C ALA A 79 0.57 -2.16 15.09
N ALA A 80 1.05 -2.59 13.93
CA ALA A 80 0.99 -1.83 12.69
C ALA A 80 0.60 -2.77 11.54
N VAL A 81 -0.26 -2.28 10.65
CA VAL A 81 -0.66 -2.94 9.41
C VAL A 81 -0.46 -1.95 8.28
N PHE A 82 0.19 -2.37 7.20
CA PHE A 82 0.52 -1.50 6.08
C PHE A 82 0.65 -2.30 4.79
N ASP A 83 0.51 -1.60 3.66
CA ASP A 83 0.81 -2.16 2.35
C ASP A 83 2.32 -2.00 2.08
N TYR A 84 2.99 -3.11 1.75
CA TYR A 84 4.40 -3.14 1.36
C TYR A 84 4.54 -3.16 -0.16
N ILE A 85 5.17 -2.14 -0.72
CA ILE A 85 5.40 -2.02 -2.17
C ILE A 85 6.90 -2.06 -2.42
N TYR A 86 7.31 -2.89 -3.36
CA TYR A 86 8.68 -2.99 -3.83
C TYR A 86 8.68 -3.37 -5.31
N THR A 87 9.77 -3.05 -5.99
CA THR A 87 10.01 -3.51 -7.36
C THR A 87 10.93 -4.72 -7.35
N THR A 88 10.67 -5.65 -8.27
CA THR A 88 11.57 -6.78 -8.56
C THR A 88 12.16 -6.59 -9.95
N GLY A 89 13.38 -7.08 -10.15
CA GLY A 89 14.15 -6.83 -11.37
C GLY A 89 14.97 -5.54 -11.33
N SER A 90 15.75 -5.33 -12.40
CA SER A 90 16.61 -4.18 -12.63
C SER A 90 16.05 -3.30 -13.74
#